data_AF-A0A7J9R4C7-F1
#
_entry.id   AF-A0A7J9R4C7-F1
#
_cell.length_a   1.000
_cell.length_b   1.000
_cell.length_c   1.000
_cell.angle_alpha   90.00
_cell.angle_beta   90.00
_cell.angle_gamma   90.00
#
_symmetry.space_group_name_H-M   'P 1'
#
loop_
_entity.id
_entity.type
_entity.pdbx_description
1 polymer ?
#
loop_
_entity_poly.entity_id
_entity_poly.type
_entity_poly.pdbx_seq_one_letter_code
_entity_poly.pdbx_strand_id
1 'polypeptide(L)'
;MGFLDRFTRTFDKHGYDLDGYDKNGYDKNGYDKKGYDKDGYDKDGYDKDGYNKKGFNKKGFDKKGYDKKGLKDGYDEDGFDFKGYNKDGYNKKGYDKKGYDKDGYDNRGFSLDGI
;
A
#
# COMPACT_ATOMS: atom_id res chain seq x y z
N MET A 1 29.16 37.33 -30.22
CA MET A 1 28.84 36.60 -28.98
C MET A 1 27.36 36.77 -28.69
N GLY A 2 26.47 35.79 -28.63
CA GLY A 2 26.59 34.34 -28.63
C GLY A 2 25.29 33.79 -28.02
N PHE A 3 24.55 33.00 -28.80
CA PHE A 3 23.58 31.99 -28.35
C PHE A 3 22.64 32.33 -27.19
N LEU A 4 21.49 32.95 -27.49
CA LEU A 4 20.28 32.82 -26.66
C LEU A 4 19.07 32.45 -27.51
N ASP A 5 19.31 31.71 -28.60
CA ASP A 5 18.26 31.07 -29.39
C ASP A 5 18.16 29.61 -28.97
N ARG A 6 17.25 29.33 -28.02
CA ARG A 6 16.57 28.05 -27.79
C ARG A 6 15.78 28.15 -26.49
N PHE A 7 14.47 28.36 -26.62
CA PHE A 7 13.38 27.92 -25.72
C PHE A 7 12.14 28.81 -25.82
N THR A 8 11.95 29.56 -26.90
CA THR A 8 10.58 29.87 -27.33
C THR A 8 9.94 28.59 -27.85
N ARG A 9 9.59 27.66 -26.94
CA ARG A 9 8.57 26.66 -27.20
C ARG A 9 7.31 27.45 -27.44
N THR A 10 6.99 27.70 -28.71
CA THR A 10 5.78 28.39 -29.11
C THR A 10 4.62 27.55 -28.65
N PHE A 11 3.94 27.98 -27.59
CA PHE A 11 2.70 27.36 -27.14
C PHE A 11 1.59 27.71 -28.15
N ASP A 12 0.71 26.75 -28.42
CA ASP A 12 -0.46 26.94 -29.28
C ASP A 12 -1.48 27.90 -28.62
N LYS A 13 -2.57 28.20 -29.33
CA LYS A 13 -3.66 29.06 -28.82
C LYS A 13 -4.28 28.52 -27.52
N HIS A 14 -4.08 27.23 -27.22
CA HIS A 14 -4.58 26.55 -26.03
C HIS A 14 -3.52 26.43 -24.92
N GLY A 15 -2.31 26.96 -25.12
CA GLY A 15 -1.23 26.97 -24.13
C GLY A 15 -0.39 25.69 -24.08
N TYR A 16 -0.38 24.87 -25.13
CA TYR A 16 0.39 23.61 -25.21
C TYR A 16 1.55 23.72 -26.21
N ASP A 17 2.71 23.13 -25.90
CA ASP A 17 3.84 23.06 -26.80
C ASP A 17 3.61 22.08 -27.96
N LEU A 18 4.58 21.95 -28.88
CA LEU A 18 4.51 21.02 -30.02
C LEU A 18 4.37 19.55 -29.58
N ASP A 19 4.81 19.21 -28.38
CA ASP A 19 4.68 17.87 -27.81
C ASP A 19 3.31 17.68 -27.12
N GLY A 20 2.47 18.72 -27.05
CA GLY A 20 1.14 18.70 -26.44
C GLY A 20 1.11 18.96 -24.93
N TYR A 21 2.16 19.57 -24.35
CA TYR A 21 2.27 19.83 -22.91
C TYR A 21 2.20 21.32 -22.58
N ASP A 22 1.54 21.67 -21.48
CA ASP A 22 1.45 23.03 -20.98
C ASP A 22 2.79 23.54 -20.45
N LYS A 23 2.86 24.81 -20.05
CA LYS A 23 4.06 25.43 -19.45
C LYS A 23 4.56 24.72 -18.19
N ASN A 24 3.70 23.96 -17.52
CA ASN A 24 4.03 23.20 -16.33
C ASN A 24 4.42 21.75 -16.67
N GLY A 25 4.37 21.36 -17.95
CA GLY A 25 4.75 20.04 -18.44
C GLY A 25 3.63 19.00 -18.43
N TYR A 26 2.35 19.40 -18.39
CA TYR A 26 1.18 18.50 -18.37
C TYR A 26 0.37 18.55 -19.66
N ASP A 27 -0.10 17.39 -20.12
CA ASP A 27 -0.97 17.26 -21.29
C ASP A 27 -2.38 17.81 -21.01
N LYS A 28 -3.24 17.79 -22.03
CA LYS A 28 -4.65 18.22 -21.91
C LYS A 28 -5.46 17.43 -20.88
N ASN A 29 -5.01 16.23 -20.53
CA ASN A 29 -5.64 15.38 -19.52
C ASN A 29 -5.03 15.60 -18.12
N GLY A 30 -4.03 16.47 -17.99
CA GLY A 30 -3.36 16.79 -16.73
C GLY A 30 -2.23 15.85 -16.34
N TYR A 31 -1.65 15.08 -17.29
CA TYR A 31 -0.55 14.14 -17.03
C TYR A 31 0.76 14.60 -17.65
N ASP A 32 1.86 14.37 -16.95
CA ASP A 32 3.20 14.68 -17.41
C ASP A 32 3.67 13.71 -18.52
N LYS A 33 4.87 13.96 -19.05
CA LYS A 33 5.49 13.08 -20.07
C LYS A 33 5.70 11.63 -19.62
N LYS A 34 5.68 11.38 -18.30
CA LYS A 34 5.80 10.04 -17.72
C LYS A 34 4.43 9.42 -17.42
N GLY A 35 3.34 10.14 -17.66
CA GLY A 35 1.97 9.69 -17.46
C GLY A 35 1.43 9.91 -16.05
N TYR A 36 2.03 10.80 -15.25
CA TYR A 36 1.60 11.09 -13.87
C TYR A 36 0.97 12.48 -13.75
N ASP A 37 -0.06 12.60 -12.94
CA ASP A 37 -0.72 13.85 -12.61
C ASP A 37 0.17 14.75 -11.72
N LYS A 38 -0.36 15.91 -11.34
CA LYS A 38 0.32 16.86 -10.44
C LYS A 38 0.60 16.30 -9.04
N ASP A 39 -0.19 15.33 -8.61
CA ASP A 39 -0.03 14.65 -7.33
C ASP A 39 0.94 13.46 -7.43
N GLY A 40 1.42 13.13 -8.65
CA GLY A 40 2.34 12.03 -8.91
C GLY A 40 1.66 10.68 -9.14
N TYR A 41 0.38 10.64 -9.52
CA TYR A 41 -0.38 9.41 -9.78
C TYR A 41 -0.69 9.23 -11.26
N ASP A 42 -0.63 7.99 -11.73
CA ASP A 42 -1.01 7.61 -13.07
C ASP A 42 -2.54 7.68 -13.27
N LYS A 43 -2.98 7.37 -14.49
CA LYS A 43 -4.40 7.36 -14.87
C LYS A 43 -5.24 6.36 -14.08
N ASP A 44 -4.61 5.31 -13.55
CA ASP A 44 -5.24 4.30 -12.70
C ASP A 44 -5.23 4.71 -11.21
N GLY A 45 -4.61 5.85 -10.87
CA GLY A 45 -4.50 6.39 -9.52
C GLY A 45 -3.36 5.80 -8.69
N TYR A 46 -2.28 5.31 -9.32
CA TYR A 46 -1.10 4.74 -8.67
C TYR A 46 0.14 5.59 -8.89
N ASP A 47 0.95 5.74 -7.84
CA ASP A 47 2.24 6.41 -7.92
C ASP A 47 3.27 5.58 -8.72
N LYS A 48 4.46 6.16 -8.92
CA LYS A 48 5.58 5.49 -9.59
C LYS A 48 6.02 4.17 -8.94
N ASP A 49 5.73 3.99 -7.65
CA ASP A 49 6.05 2.77 -6.89
C ASP A 49 4.90 1.74 -7.02
N GLY A 50 3.80 2.09 -7.68
CA GLY A 50 2.63 1.25 -7.89
C GLY A 50 1.61 1.28 -6.76
N TYR A 51 1.60 2.32 -5.92
CA TYR A 51 0.70 2.48 -4.77
C TYR A 51 -0.26 3.64 -4.95
N ASN A 52 -1.52 3.45 -4.58
CA ASN A 52 -2.53 4.50 -4.62
C ASN A 52 -2.34 5.52 -3.49
N LYS A 53 -3.17 6.58 -3.49
CA LYS A 53 -3.20 7.62 -2.44
C LYS A 53 -3.38 7.08 -1.02
N LYS A 54 -3.90 5.86 -0.85
CA LYS A 54 -4.06 5.19 0.45
C LYS A 54 -2.88 4.29 0.82
N GLY A 55 -1.83 4.25 0.00
CA GLY A 55 -0.64 3.42 0.20
C GLY A 55 -0.80 1.95 -0.18
N PHE A 56 -1.82 1.58 -0.96
CA PHE A 56 -2.06 0.19 -1.39
C PHE A 56 -1.79 0.00 -2.88
N ASN A 57 -1.18 -1.12 -3.23
CA ASN A 57 -0.96 -1.51 -4.62
C ASN A 57 -2.23 -2.01 -5.31
N LYS A 58 -2.14 -2.33 -6.61
CA LYS A 58 -3.26 -2.88 -7.42
C LYS A 58 -3.88 -4.15 -6.83
N LYS A 59 -3.11 -4.92 -6.04
CA LYS A 59 -3.59 -6.13 -5.34
C LYS A 59 -4.21 -5.84 -3.97
N GLY A 60 -4.19 -4.59 -3.51
CA GLY A 60 -4.75 -4.17 -2.23
C GLY A 60 -3.81 -4.34 -1.03
N PHE A 61 -2.51 -4.49 -1.26
CA PHE A 61 -1.50 -4.62 -0.20
C PHE A 61 -0.65 -3.35 -0.08
N ASP A 62 -0.26 -3.01 1.15
CA ASP A 62 0.64 -1.90 1.44
C ASP A 62 2.11 -2.24 1.11
N LYS A 63 3.02 -1.29 1.35
CA LYS A 63 4.47 -1.47 1.11
C LYS A 63 5.11 -2.59 1.95
N LYS A 64 4.49 -2.95 3.09
CA LYS A 64 4.94 -4.04 3.97
C LYS A 64 4.31 -5.40 3.60
N GLY A 65 3.31 -5.40 2.73
CA GLY A 65 2.56 -6.58 2.28
C GLY A 65 1.28 -6.85 3.09
N TYR A 66 0.81 -5.91 3.91
CA TYR A 66 -0.45 -6.04 4.64
C TYR A 66 -1.63 -5.58 3.78
N ASP A 67 -2.74 -6.30 3.87
CA ASP A 67 -4.00 -5.92 3.23
C ASP A 67 -4.67 -4.73 3.94
N LYS A 68 -5.83 -4.30 3.44
CA LYS A 68 -6.61 -3.20 4.05
C LYS A 68 -7.07 -3.48 5.48
N LYS A 69 -7.03 -4.74 5.94
CA LYS A 69 -7.36 -5.14 7.31
C LYS A 69 -6.11 -5.20 8.20
N GLY A 70 -4.94 -4.88 7.67
CA GLY A 70 -3.67 -4.99 8.38
C GLY A 70 -3.18 -6.43 8.49
N LEU A 71 -3.57 -7.32 7.56
CA LEU A 71 -3.17 -8.72 7.57
C LEU A 71 -2.22 -9.06 6.41
N LYS A 72 -1.15 -9.78 6.71
CA LYS A 72 -0.20 -10.36 5.78
C LYS A 72 -0.22 -11.88 5.96
N ASP A 73 -0.52 -12.61 4.88
CA ASP A 73 -0.73 -14.07 4.92
C ASP A 73 -1.78 -14.51 5.96
N GLY A 74 -2.75 -13.64 6.26
CA GLY A 74 -3.81 -13.88 7.24
C GLY A 74 -3.48 -13.46 8.68
N TYR A 75 -2.29 -12.91 8.94
CA TYR A 75 -1.82 -12.51 10.27
C TYR A 75 -1.48 -11.02 10.36
N ASP A 76 -1.70 -10.40 11.51
CA ASP A 76 -1.31 -9.01 11.78
C ASP A 76 0.22 -8.85 12.00
N GLU A 77 0.67 -7.63 12.30
CA GLU A 77 2.08 -7.34 12.58
C GLU A 77 2.61 -8.06 13.83
N ASP A 78 1.72 -8.42 14.77
CA ASP A 78 2.03 -9.20 15.95
C ASP A 78 2.00 -10.73 15.68
N GLY A 79 1.64 -11.16 14.46
CA GLY A 79 1.57 -12.56 14.06
C GLY A 79 0.29 -13.28 14.47
N PHE A 80 -0.81 -12.57 14.71
CA PHE A 80 -2.12 -13.12 15.08
C PHE A 80 -3.13 -13.01 13.94
N ASP A 81 -3.95 -14.05 13.76
CA ASP A 81 -5.04 -14.05 12.79
C ASP A 81 -6.17 -13.10 13.22
N PHE A 82 -7.17 -12.93 12.35
CA PHE A 82 -8.34 -12.09 12.66
C PHE A 82 -9.16 -12.57 13.87
N LYS A 83 -8.93 -13.79 14.37
CA LYS A 83 -9.54 -14.35 15.58
C LYS A 83 -8.65 -14.17 16.81
N GLY A 84 -7.47 -13.59 16.65
CA GLY A 84 -6.50 -13.34 17.71
C GLY A 84 -5.60 -14.54 18.04
N TYR A 85 -5.40 -15.48 17.12
CA TYR A 85 -4.55 -16.67 17.30
C TYR A 85 -3.33 -16.65 16.37
N ASN A 86 -2.17 -17.00 16.89
CA ASN A 86 -0.95 -17.12 16.10
C ASN A 86 -0.96 -18.38 15.22
N LYS A 87 0.10 -18.57 14.42
CA LYS A 87 0.28 -19.77 13.57
C LYS A 87 0.24 -21.10 14.33
N ASP A 88 0.66 -21.09 15.59
CA ASP A 88 0.62 -22.25 16.47
C ASP A 88 -0.78 -22.52 17.03
N GLY A 89 -1.75 -21.61 16.80
CA GLY A 89 -3.12 -21.72 17.29
C GLY A 89 -3.36 -21.16 18.69
N TYR A 90 -2.44 -20.36 19.23
CA TYR A 90 -2.51 -19.75 20.57
C TYR A 90 -2.76 -18.25 20.50
N ASN A 91 -3.56 -17.74 21.44
CA ASN A 91 -3.84 -16.32 21.58
C ASN A 91 -2.68 -15.56 22.24
N LYS A 92 -2.81 -14.23 22.36
CA LYS A 92 -1.80 -13.36 23.01
C LYS A 92 -1.47 -13.74 24.46
N LYS A 93 -2.36 -14.48 25.14
CA LYS A 93 -2.17 -14.99 26.50
C LYS A 93 -1.55 -16.39 26.54
N GLY A 94 -1.25 -16.99 25.37
CA GLY A 94 -0.67 -18.31 25.26
C GLY A 94 -1.69 -19.46 25.31
N TYR A 95 -2.99 -19.19 25.19
CA TYR A 95 -4.04 -20.23 25.23
C TYR A 95 -4.62 -20.52 23.86
N ASP A 96 -4.91 -21.79 23.59
CA ASP A 96 -5.57 -22.26 22.38
C ASP A 96 -7.06 -21.89 22.35
N LYS A 97 -7.77 -22.31 21.30
CA LYS A 97 -9.20 -22.06 21.14
C LYS A 97 -10.07 -22.74 22.21
N LYS A 98 -9.55 -23.76 22.88
CA LYS A 98 -10.21 -24.49 23.96
C LYS A 98 -9.88 -23.90 25.34
N GLY A 99 -8.94 -22.96 25.40
CA GLY A 99 -8.54 -22.28 26.63
C GLY A 99 -7.34 -22.92 27.34
N TYR A 100 -6.56 -23.76 26.66
CA TYR A 100 -5.40 -24.47 27.23
C TYR A 100 -4.09 -23.94 26.66
N ASP A 101 -3.06 -23.85 27.50
CA ASP A 101 -1.72 -23.43 27.08
C ASP A 101 -0.98 -24.55 26.33
N LYS A 102 0.28 -24.29 25.96
CA LYS A 102 1.14 -25.25 25.27
C LYS A 102 1.41 -26.52 26.08
N ASP A 103 1.29 -26.44 27.41
CA ASP A 103 1.49 -27.53 28.34
C ASP A 103 0.17 -28.26 28.67
N GLY A 104 -0.96 -27.80 28.09
CA GLY A 104 -2.27 -28.41 28.25
C GLY A 104 -3.04 -27.94 29.48
N TYR A 105 -2.68 -26.82 30.10
CA TYR A 105 -3.33 -26.27 31.29
C TYR A 105 -4.23 -25.06 30.97
N ASP A 106 -5.39 -24.99 31.62
CA ASP A 106 -6.28 -23.84 31.52
C ASP A 106 -5.74 -22.64 32.33
N ASN A 107 -6.43 -21.50 32.24
CA ASN A 107 -6.07 -20.30 32.99
C ASN A 107 -6.19 -20.40 34.52
N ARG A 108 -6.63 -21.54 35.04
CA ARG A 108 -6.71 -21.89 36.47
C ARG A 108 -5.73 -23.00 36.85
N GLY A 109 -4.96 -23.53 35.89
CA GLY A 109 -4.00 -24.62 36.09
C GLY A 109 -4.60 -26.02 36.02
N PHE A 110 -5.80 -26.20 35.47
CA PHE A 110 -6.39 -27.53 35.24
C PHE A 110 -6.04 -28.06 33.85
N SER A 111 -5.58 -29.31 33.77
CA SER A 111 -5.38 -29.99 32.48
C SER A 111 -6.66 -30.68 32.01
N LEU A 112 -6.79 -30.86 30.69
CA LEU A 112 -7.90 -31.59 30.07
C LEU A 112 -7.97 -33.07 30.52
N ASP A 113 -6.85 -33.61 31.00
CA ASP A 113 -6.74 -34.98 31.53
C ASP A 113 -7.29 -35.13 32.96
N GLY A 114 -7.46 -34.05 33.73
CA GLY A 114 -8.17 -34.04 35.02
C GLY A 114 -7.68 -35.01 36.11
N ILE A 115 -6.64 -35.81 35.84
CA ILE A 115 -6.01 -36.85 36.67
C ILE A 115 -4.55 -36.95 36.23
#